data_AF-A0A3N5X5J5-F1
#
_entry.id   AF-A0A3N5X5J5-F1
#
_cell.length_a   1.000
_cell.length_b   1.000
_cell.length_c   1.000
_cell.angle_alpha   90.00
_cell.angle_beta   90.00
_cell.angle_gamma   90.00
#
_symmetry.space_group_name_H-M   'P 1'
#
loop_
_entity.id
_entity.type
_entity.pdbx_description
1 polymer ?
#
loop_
_entity_poly.entity_id
_entity_poly.type
_entity_poly.pdbx_seq_one_letter_code
_entity_poly.pdbx_strand_id
1 'polypeptide(L)'
;MLRNRPIVPPGALQNWARLRAYKTMYVGGGQGARFVVLPGVRVALANWSAGIPMNWALLFAIGGAAGGLARGWVPGHKLASLIGQWIGWKRFWEAIGLIGGAIGGFMLGLVFIWAIVPVFLGLILGAQGGLFLGRKLYQAGDLLGWERIWGVLSAASFGAVGFGVGQILGAAFQSILGVYMNTQVLPASGEALVGILGWMLAGAVASGLSGALAGIVADFIGRFTGLVD
;
A
#
# COMPACT_ATOMS: atom_id res chain seq x y z
N MET A 1 3.14 -11.16 39.23
CA MET A 1 4.08 -11.81 38.29
C MET A 1 4.59 -10.77 37.29
N LEU A 2 5.75 -10.19 37.58
CA LEU A 2 6.45 -9.30 36.66
C LEU A 2 6.98 -10.14 35.50
N ARG A 3 6.42 -10.00 34.30
CA ARG A 3 6.95 -10.62 33.08
C ARG A 3 8.38 -10.11 32.89
N ASN A 4 9.35 -11.02 33.00
CA ASN A 4 10.71 -10.81 32.53
C ASN A 4 10.66 -10.28 31.09
N ARG A 5 10.86 -8.97 30.91
CA ARG A 5 11.12 -8.43 29.58
C ARG A 5 12.51 -8.93 29.20
N PRO A 6 12.68 -9.62 28.07
CA PRO A 6 14.00 -10.08 27.65
C PRO A 6 14.91 -8.85 27.51
N ILE A 7 16.03 -8.87 28.21
CA ILE A 7 17.09 -7.88 28.07
C ILE A 7 17.61 -8.04 26.65
N VAL A 8 17.35 -7.05 25.80
CA VAL A 8 17.77 -7.02 24.39
C VAL A 8 19.25 -6.61 24.38
N PRO A 9 20.21 -7.51 24.08
CA PRO A 9 21.62 -7.14 24.08
C PRO A 9 21.93 -6.07 23.01
N PRO A 10 23.04 -5.34 23.11
CA PRO A 10 23.38 -4.24 22.20
C PRO A 10 23.46 -4.62 20.71
N GLY A 11 23.64 -5.91 20.38
CA GLY A 11 23.57 -6.44 19.01
C GLY A 11 22.20 -6.97 18.57
N ALA A 12 21.23 -7.12 19.50
CA ALA A 12 19.92 -7.68 19.18
C ALA A 12 19.03 -6.72 18.38
N LEU A 13 19.19 -5.41 18.51
CA LEU A 13 18.43 -4.45 17.72
C LEU A 13 18.91 -4.42 16.26
N GLN A 14 20.22 -4.50 16.04
CA GLN A 14 20.82 -4.62 14.71
C GLN A 14 20.49 -5.97 14.06
N ASN A 15 20.57 -7.07 14.82
CA ASN A 15 20.20 -8.41 14.32
C ASN A 15 18.69 -8.50 14.05
N TRP A 16 17.85 -7.89 14.88
CA TRP A 16 16.41 -7.78 14.68
C TRP A 16 16.06 -7.00 13.40
N ALA A 17 16.69 -5.84 13.20
CA ALA A 17 16.48 -5.00 12.01
C ALA A 17 17.00 -5.69 10.74
N ARG A 18 18.18 -6.32 10.79
CA ARG A 18 18.80 -7.02 9.67
C ARG A 18 17.97 -8.21 9.19
N LEU A 19 17.47 -9.04 10.12
CA LEU A 19 16.62 -10.18 9.78
C LEU A 19 15.31 -9.74 9.14
N ARG A 20 14.69 -8.67 9.64
CA ARG A 20 13.46 -8.11 9.05
C ARG A 20 13.73 -7.51 7.68
N ALA A 21 14.79 -6.73 7.51
CA ALA A 21 15.19 -6.18 6.22
C ALA A 21 15.48 -7.27 5.17
N TYR A 22 16.20 -8.32 5.55
CA TYR A 22 16.49 -9.45 4.65
C TYR A 22 15.21 -10.16 4.21
N LYS A 23 14.31 -10.45 5.15
CA LYS A 23 13.00 -11.04 4.82
C LYS A 23 12.18 -10.09 3.95
N THR A 24 12.17 -8.79 4.22
CA THR A 24 11.50 -7.80 3.37
C THR A 24 12.02 -7.82 1.94
N MET A 25 13.33 -7.89 1.73
CA MET A 25 13.93 -7.95 0.40
C MET A 25 13.56 -9.24 -0.34
N TYR A 26 13.69 -10.40 0.31
CA TYR A 26 13.45 -11.70 -0.32
C TYR A 26 11.96 -12.02 -0.47
N VAL A 27 11.21 -11.87 0.61
CA VAL A 27 9.78 -12.19 0.67
C VAL A 27 9.02 -11.05 0.00
N GLY A 28 9.10 -9.83 0.53
CA GLY A 28 8.43 -8.65 -0.02
C GLY A 28 8.77 -8.40 -1.49
N GLY A 29 10.07 -8.31 -1.81
CA GLY A 29 10.55 -8.11 -3.19
C GLY A 29 10.25 -9.27 -4.11
N GLY A 30 10.55 -10.50 -3.68
CA GLY A 30 10.35 -11.70 -4.50
C GLY A 30 8.88 -11.97 -4.83
N GLN A 31 7.95 -11.86 -3.87
CA GLN A 31 6.54 -12.02 -4.18
C GLN A 31 5.98 -10.80 -4.92
N GLY A 32 6.42 -9.59 -4.55
CA GLY A 32 6.05 -8.37 -5.25
C GLY A 32 6.34 -8.46 -6.74
N ALA A 33 7.51 -8.97 -7.13
CA ALA A 33 7.87 -9.23 -8.52
C ALA A 33 7.03 -10.34 -9.17
N ARG A 34 6.77 -11.45 -8.47
CA ARG A 34 6.02 -12.59 -9.04
C ARG A 34 4.60 -12.24 -9.47
N PHE A 35 3.91 -11.39 -8.70
CA PHE A 35 2.51 -11.03 -9.00
C PHE A 35 2.35 -10.06 -10.17
N VAL A 36 3.43 -9.40 -10.59
CA VAL A 36 3.37 -8.27 -11.54
C VAL A 36 4.04 -8.56 -12.89
N VAL A 37 4.91 -9.57 -12.96
CA VAL A 37 5.59 -9.98 -14.20
C VAL A 37 4.57 -10.32 -15.30
N LEU A 38 3.53 -11.08 -14.99
CA LEU A 38 2.50 -11.45 -15.97
C LEU A 38 1.71 -10.24 -16.50
N PRO A 39 1.20 -9.32 -15.66
CA PRO A 39 0.64 -8.06 -16.12
C PRO A 39 1.57 -7.25 -17.03
N GLY A 40 2.85 -7.11 -16.66
CA GLY A 40 3.81 -6.34 -17.47
C GLY A 40 4.11 -6.98 -18.83
N VAL A 41 4.23 -8.30 -18.88
CA VAL A 41 4.35 -9.06 -20.14
C VAL A 41 3.14 -8.81 -21.04
N ARG A 42 1.92 -8.86 -20.49
CA ARG A 42 0.69 -8.62 -21.28
C ARG A 42 0.61 -7.22 -21.85
N VAL A 43 0.95 -6.20 -21.05
CA VAL A 43 0.95 -4.80 -21.50
C VAL A 43 2.02 -4.58 -22.57
N ALA A 44 3.21 -5.16 -22.41
CA ALA A 44 4.27 -5.05 -23.43
C ALA A 44 3.90 -5.76 -24.73
N LEU A 45 3.28 -6.95 -24.66
CA LEU A 45 2.75 -7.64 -25.84
C LEU A 45 1.64 -6.85 -26.54
N ALA A 46 0.74 -6.23 -25.79
CA ALA A 46 -0.31 -5.39 -26.36
C ALA A 46 0.28 -4.20 -27.12
N ASN A 47 1.26 -3.50 -26.52
CA ASN A 47 1.95 -2.38 -27.17
C ASN A 47 2.67 -2.83 -28.45
N TRP A 48 3.36 -3.97 -28.41
CA TRP A 48 4.00 -4.55 -29.59
C TRP A 48 2.99 -4.85 -30.70
N SER A 49 1.89 -5.55 -30.38
CA SER A 49 0.86 -5.94 -31.36
C SER A 49 0.15 -4.74 -31.99
N ALA A 50 0.08 -3.62 -31.27
CA ALA A 50 -0.53 -2.38 -31.74
C ALA A 50 0.46 -1.44 -32.45
N GLY A 51 1.75 -1.78 -32.52
CA GLY A 51 2.79 -0.90 -33.06
C GLY A 51 3.01 0.37 -32.23
N ILE A 52 2.61 0.38 -30.96
CA ILE A 52 2.69 1.54 -30.07
C ILE A 52 4.03 1.47 -29.30
N PRO A 53 4.77 2.58 -29.18
CA PRO A 53 6.00 2.60 -28.39
C PRO A 53 5.75 2.21 -26.93
N MET A 54 6.72 1.52 -26.33
CA MET A 54 6.58 0.99 -24.97
C MET A 54 6.42 2.11 -23.95
N ASN A 55 5.26 2.16 -23.29
CA ASN A 55 5.02 3.12 -22.21
C ASN A 55 5.61 2.60 -20.89
N TRP A 56 6.89 2.88 -20.67
CA TRP A 56 7.63 2.49 -19.47
C TRP A 56 6.99 2.99 -18.19
N ALA A 57 6.57 4.26 -18.15
CA ALA A 57 5.91 4.82 -16.96
C ALA A 57 4.66 4.03 -16.58
N LEU A 58 3.86 3.61 -17.57
CA LEU A 58 2.68 2.77 -17.35
C LEU A 58 3.07 1.37 -16.84
N LEU A 59 4.11 0.73 -17.40
CA LEU A 59 4.58 -0.57 -16.96
C LEU A 59 5.06 -0.55 -15.50
N PHE A 60 5.85 0.47 -15.14
CA PHE A 60 6.31 0.64 -13.76
C PHE A 60 5.14 0.98 -12.83
N ALA A 61 4.19 1.83 -13.23
CA ALA A 61 3.03 2.19 -12.44
C ALA A 61 2.08 1.01 -12.17
N ILE A 62 1.80 0.20 -13.21
CA ILE A 62 0.98 -1.03 -13.08
C ILE A 62 1.70 -2.05 -12.19
N GLY A 63 3.00 -2.26 -12.41
CA GLY A 63 3.79 -3.18 -11.59
C GLY A 63 3.85 -2.76 -10.12
N GLY A 64 4.02 -1.46 -9.87
CA GLY A 64 4.00 -0.90 -8.53
C GLY A 64 2.64 -1.05 -7.87
N ALA A 65 1.56 -0.70 -8.57
CA ALA A 65 0.20 -0.82 -8.06
C ALA A 65 -0.17 -2.26 -7.71
N ALA A 66 0.07 -3.20 -8.63
CA ALA A 66 -0.25 -4.61 -8.41
C ALA A 66 0.64 -5.26 -7.34
N GLY A 67 1.92 -4.88 -7.25
CA GLY A 67 2.82 -5.33 -6.17
C GLY A 67 2.38 -4.82 -4.80
N GLY A 68 1.94 -3.56 -4.73
CA GLY A 68 1.37 -2.95 -3.54
C GLY A 68 0.05 -3.60 -3.11
N LEU A 69 -0.88 -3.82 -4.06
CA LEU A 69 -2.17 -4.50 -3.81
C LEU A 69 -1.96 -5.91 -3.27
N ALA A 70 -1.13 -6.71 -3.94
CA ALA A 70 -0.89 -8.11 -3.59
C ALA A 70 -0.29 -8.25 -2.19
N ARG A 71 0.54 -7.28 -1.76
CA ARG A 71 1.18 -7.31 -0.44
C ARG A 71 0.40 -6.61 0.66
N GLY A 72 -0.37 -5.58 0.33
CA GLY A 72 -1.11 -4.80 1.33
C GLY A 72 -2.23 -5.58 2.03
N TRP A 73 -2.77 -6.62 1.38
CA TRP A 73 -3.90 -7.39 1.91
C TRP A 73 -3.62 -8.07 3.25
N VAL A 74 -2.47 -8.75 3.38
CA VAL A 74 -2.11 -9.54 4.57
C VAL A 74 -1.92 -8.67 5.83
N PRO A 75 -1.09 -7.60 5.83
CA PRO A 75 -0.93 -6.77 7.01
C PRO A 75 -2.24 -6.08 7.41
N GLY A 76 -3.05 -5.63 6.46
CA GLY A 76 -4.33 -5.00 6.77
C GLY A 76 -5.34 -5.98 7.36
N HIS A 77 -5.45 -7.19 6.81
CA HIS A 77 -6.35 -8.20 7.38
C HIS A 77 -5.93 -8.60 8.80
N LYS A 78 -4.62 -8.70 9.07
CA LYS A 78 -4.11 -8.96 10.43
C LYS A 78 -4.40 -7.81 11.39
N LEU A 79 -4.14 -6.56 11.00
CA LEU A 79 -4.51 -5.40 11.82
C LEU A 79 -6.00 -5.41 12.13
N ALA A 80 -6.81 -5.71 11.12
CA ALA A 80 -8.26 -5.79 11.25
C ALA A 80 -8.68 -6.90 12.23
N SER A 81 -8.05 -8.08 12.18
CA SER A 81 -8.29 -9.16 13.15
C SER A 81 -7.88 -8.78 14.58
N LEU A 82 -6.78 -8.04 14.76
CA LEU A 82 -6.36 -7.54 16.07
C LEU A 82 -7.36 -6.54 16.64
N ILE A 83 -7.88 -5.63 15.81
CA ILE A 83 -8.96 -4.72 16.21
C ILE A 83 -10.18 -5.53 16.64
N GLY A 84 -10.57 -6.54 15.86
CA GLY A 84 -11.69 -7.43 16.18
C GLY A 84 -11.52 -8.14 17.53
N GLN A 85 -10.34 -8.70 17.81
CA GLN A 85 -10.06 -9.48 19.01
C GLN A 85 -9.88 -8.63 20.28
N TRP A 86 -9.16 -7.51 20.19
CA TRP A 86 -8.73 -6.75 21.38
C TRP A 86 -9.64 -5.56 21.71
N ILE A 87 -10.17 -4.89 20.69
CA ILE A 87 -10.97 -3.65 20.85
C ILE A 87 -12.44 -3.94 20.61
N GLY A 88 -12.74 -4.73 19.57
CA GLY A 88 -14.06 -4.89 18.99
C GLY A 88 -14.40 -3.75 18.03
N TRP A 89 -14.87 -4.11 16.82
CA TRP A 89 -15.17 -3.16 15.74
C TRP A 89 -16.17 -2.07 16.11
N LYS A 90 -17.18 -2.41 16.93
CA LYS A 90 -18.13 -1.43 17.45
C LYS A 90 -17.45 -0.32 18.24
N ARG A 91 -16.59 -0.68 19.20
CA ARG A 91 -15.87 0.28 20.05
C ARG A 91 -14.86 1.08 19.24
N PHE A 92 -14.21 0.46 18.27
CA PHE A 92 -13.27 1.13 17.37
C PHE A 92 -13.97 2.25 16.58
N TRP A 93 -15.09 1.97 15.93
CA TRP A 93 -15.82 2.97 15.16
C TRP A 93 -16.50 4.03 16.02
N GLU A 94 -16.99 3.67 17.21
CA GLU A 94 -17.47 4.64 18.20
C GLU A 94 -16.35 5.59 18.65
N ALA A 95 -15.14 5.08 18.93
CA ALA A 95 -14.00 5.88 19.34
C ALA A 95 -13.51 6.81 18.23
N ILE A 96 -13.36 6.31 17.00
CA ILE A 96 -13.01 7.13 15.83
C ILE A 96 -14.08 8.19 15.58
N GLY A 97 -15.35 7.79 15.64
CA GLY A 97 -16.48 8.69 15.51
C GLY A 97 -16.44 9.80 16.55
N LEU A 98 -16.25 9.46 17.83
CA LEU A 98 -16.13 10.42 18.93
C LEU A 98 -15.00 11.42 18.71
N ILE A 99 -13.80 10.94 18.40
CA ILE A 99 -12.62 11.80 18.21
C ILE A 99 -12.80 12.69 16.98
N GLY A 100 -13.18 12.11 15.84
CA GLY A 100 -13.40 12.85 14.59
C GLY A 100 -14.53 13.88 14.73
N GLY A 101 -15.61 13.50 15.41
CA GLY A 101 -16.71 14.38 15.74
C GLY A 101 -16.32 15.51 16.69
N ALA A 102 -15.55 15.22 17.74
CA ALA A 102 -15.05 16.23 18.68
C ALA A 102 -14.12 17.24 17.98
N ILE A 103 -13.22 16.77 17.10
CA ILE A 103 -12.34 17.63 16.31
C ILE A 103 -13.17 18.49 15.35
N GLY A 104 -14.07 17.89 14.57
CA GLY A 104 -14.91 18.64 13.62
C GLY A 104 -15.80 19.66 14.34
N GLY A 105 -16.40 19.27 15.46
CA GLY A 105 -17.20 20.14 16.31
C GLY A 105 -16.39 21.28 16.94
N PHE A 106 -15.18 21.01 17.40
CA PHE A 106 -14.25 22.03 17.88
C PHE A 106 -13.87 23.01 16.76
N MET A 107 -13.54 22.51 15.56
CA MET A 107 -13.22 23.36 14.41
C MET A 107 -14.39 24.26 14.00
N LEU A 108 -15.63 23.75 14.03
CA LEU A 108 -16.83 24.57 13.81
C LEU A 108 -17.04 25.58 14.94
N GLY A 109 -16.79 25.17 16.19
CA GLY A 109 -16.86 26.06 17.35
C GLY A 109 -15.84 27.19 17.31
N LEU A 110 -14.66 26.97 16.71
CA LEU A 110 -13.62 28.01 16.53
C LEU A 110 -14.09 29.17 15.64
N VAL A 111 -15.09 29.00 14.78
CA VAL A 111 -15.69 30.13 14.04
C VAL A 111 -16.29 31.16 14.99
N PHE A 112 -16.71 30.71 16.18
CA PHE A 112 -17.30 31.52 17.23
C PHE A 112 -16.34 31.70 18.41
N ILE A 113 -15.03 31.74 18.17
CA ILE A 113 -14.00 31.79 19.22
C ILE A 113 -14.16 32.97 20.20
N TRP A 114 -14.82 34.06 19.78
CA TRP A 114 -15.16 35.19 20.64
C TRP A 114 -16.12 34.81 21.79
N ALA A 115 -16.78 33.66 21.70
CA ALA A 115 -17.65 33.11 22.71
C ALA A 115 -17.16 31.71 23.11
N ILE A 116 -16.76 31.59 24.37
CA ILE A 116 -16.24 30.33 24.93
C ILE A 116 -17.29 29.21 24.88
N VAL A 117 -18.57 29.55 25.10
CA VAL A 117 -19.68 28.59 25.17
C VAL A 117 -19.89 27.82 23.85
N PRO A 118 -19.98 28.46 22.67
CA PRO A 118 -20.00 27.78 21.37
C PRO A 118 -18.84 26.82 21.09
N VAL A 119 -17.63 27.12 21.57
CA VAL A 119 -16.47 26.23 21.38
C VAL A 119 -16.66 24.90 22.12
N PHE A 120 -17.09 24.96 23.38
CA PHE A 120 -17.39 23.77 24.18
C PHE A 120 -18.63 23.01 23.67
N LEU A 121 -19.68 23.73 23.29
CA LEU A 121 -20.88 23.14 22.68
C LEU A 121 -20.55 22.43 21.37
N GLY A 122 -19.75 23.05 20.50
CA GLY A 122 -19.27 22.45 19.27
C GLY A 122 -18.54 21.15 19.53
N LEU A 123 -17.61 21.13 20.48
CA LEU A 123 -16.86 19.91 20.85
C LEU A 123 -17.79 18.80 21.36
N ILE A 124 -18.72 19.10 22.28
CA ILE A 124 -19.62 18.10 22.88
C ILE A 124 -20.62 17.56 21.86
N LEU A 125 -21.30 18.45 21.11
CA LEU A 125 -22.27 18.05 20.09
C LEU A 125 -21.59 17.32 18.94
N GLY A 126 -20.38 17.76 18.56
CA GLY A 126 -19.54 17.07 17.61
C GLY A 126 -19.19 15.66 18.06
N ALA A 127 -18.76 15.49 19.32
CA ALA A 127 -18.46 14.17 19.89
C ALA A 127 -19.67 13.24 19.91
N GLN A 128 -20.86 13.74 20.29
CA GLN A 128 -22.10 12.97 20.30
C GLN A 128 -22.56 12.58 18.88
N GLY A 129 -22.52 13.52 17.94
CA GLY A 129 -22.81 13.25 16.53
C GLY A 129 -21.84 12.24 15.94
N GLY A 130 -20.55 12.39 16.28
CA GLY A 130 -19.49 11.48 15.93
C GLY A 130 -19.71 10.05 16.45
N LEU A 131 -20.08 9.89 17.72
CA LEU A 131 -20.45 8.59 18.30
C LEU A 131 -21.62 7.94 17.54
N PHE A 132 -22.65 8.71 17.22
CA PHE A 132 -23.82 8.21 16.48
C PHE A 132 -23.43 7.75 15.08
N LEU A 133 -22.64 8.54 14.35
CA LEU A 133 -22.11 8.18 13.04
C LEU A 133 -21.21 6.94 13.11
N GLY A 134 -20.36 6.83 14.13
CA GLY A 134 -19.53 5.65 14.37
C GLY A 134 -20.35 4.37 14.53
N ARG A 135 -21.46 4.42 15.27
CA ARG A 135 -22.40 3.29 15.39
C ARG A 135 -23.06 2.93 14.07
N LYS A 136 -23.53 3.94 13.32
CA LYS A 136 -24.16 3.75 12.01
C LYS A 136 -23.18 3.14 11.00
N LEU A 137 -21.94 3.64 10.98
CA LEU A 137 -20.87 3.07 10.16
C LEU A 137 -20.65 1.62 10.53
N TYR A 138 -20.45 1.32 11.82
CA TYR A 138 -20.26 -0.06 12.29
C TYR A 138 -21.36 -1.00 11.78
N GLN A 139 -22.64 -0.61 11.93
CA GLN A 139 -23.79 -1.38 11.45
C GLN A 139 -23.77 -1.59 9.93
N ALA A 140 -23.38 -0.57 9.16
CA ALA A 140 -23.29 -0.69 7.70
C ALA A 140 -22.21 -1.70 7.26
N GLY A 141 -21.08 -1.76 7.98
CA GLY A 141 -19.98 -2.68 7.66
C GLY A 141 -20.10 -4.08 8.26
N ASP A 142 -21.02 -4.28 9.21
CA ASP A 142 -21.16 -5.57 9.93
C ASP A 142 -21.59 -6.71 8.99
N LEU A 143 -22.42 -6.42 7.99
CA LEU A 143 -22.90 -7.38 6.99
C LEU A 143 -21.78 -7.99 6.13
N LEU A 144 -20.75 -7.21 5.80
CA LEU A 144 -19.63 -7.63 4.95
C LEU A 144 -18.43 -8.13 5.77
N GLY A 145 -18.43 -7.83 7.07
CA GLY A 145 -17.30 -8.07 7.97
C GLY A 145 -16.22 -7.00 7.81
N TRP A 146 -16.02 -6.23 8.87
CA TRP A 146 -15.01 -5.15 8.91
C TRP A 146 -13.59 -5.64 8.63
N GLU A 147 -13.28 -6.89 8.93
CA GLU A 147 -11.97 -7.49 8.62
C GLU A 147 -11.69 -7.57 7.12
N ARG A 148 -12.73 -7.86 6.32
CA ARG A 148 -12.63 -7.93 4.85
C ARG A 148 -12.57 -6.54 4.26
N ILE A 149 -13.41 -5.62 4.75
CA ILE A 149 -13.41 -4.21 4.32
C ILE A 149 -12.03 -3.59 4.53
N TRP A 150 -11.43 -3.77 5.71
CA TRP A 150 -10.10 -3.26 6.00
C TRP A 150 -8.99 -3.97 5.21
N GLY A 151 -9.13 -5.27 4.95
CA GLY A 151 -8.25 -5.98 4.02
C GLY A 151 -8.23 -5.34 2.63
N VAL A 152 -9.42 -5.06 2.07
CA VAL A 152 -9.56 -4.38 0.77
C VAL A 152 -9.01 -2.96 0.81
N LEU A 153 -9.38 -2.16 1.83
CA LEU A 153 -8.92 -0.77 1.96
C LEU A 153 -7.40 -0.71 2.08
N SER A 154 -6.80 -1.56 2.89
CA SER A 154 -5.35 -1.62 3.03
C SER A 154 -4.67 -2.02 1.71
N ALA A 155 -5.18 -3.04 1.02
CA ALA A 155 -4.66 -3.44 -0.28
C ALA A 155 -4.74 -2.27 -1.27
N ALA A 156 -5.87 -1.56 -1.33
CA ALA A 156 -6.05 -0.37 -2.15
C ALA A 156 -5.04 0.74 -1.79
N SER A 157 -4.84 1.05 -0.51
CA SER A 157 -3.87 2.05 -0.05
C SER A 157 -2.43 1.67 -0.41
N PHE A 158 -2.03 0.42 -0.17
CA PHE A 158 -0.71 -0.07 -0.57
C PHE A 158 -0.56 -0.13 -2.09
N GLY A 159 -1.64 -0.40 -2.83
CA GLY A 159 -1.70 -0.27 -4.27
C GLY A 159 -1.45 1.17 -4.73
N ALA A 160 -2.06 2.16 -4.09
CA ALA A 160 -1.83 3.57 -4.41
C ALA A 160 -0.39 4.01 -4.10
N VAL A 161 0.16 3.57 -2.97
CA VAL A 161 1.58 3.80 -2.63
C VAL A 161 2.48 3.12 -3.66
N GLY A 162 2.19 1.87 -4.00
CA GLY A 162 2.92 1.11 -5.01
C GLY A 162 2.86 1.78 -6.38
N PHE A 163 1.70 2.31 -6.79
CA PHE A 163 1.55 3.12 -8.00
C PHE A 163 2.45 4.36 -7.95
N GLY A 164 2.46 5.10 -6.83
CA GLY A 164 3.34 6.24 -6.63
C GLY A 164 4.82 5.89 -6.75
N VAL A 165 5.25 4.79 -6.12
CA VAL A 165 6.60 4.23 -6.27
C VAL A 165 6.89 3.89 -7.74
N GLY A 166 5.93 3.24 -8.41
CA GLY A 166 6.02 2.91 -9.83
C GLY A 166 6.13 4.14 -10.73
N GLN A 167 5.42 5.23 -10.44
CA GLN A 167 5.53 6.49 -11.20
C GLN A 167 6.91 7.14 -11.04
N ILE A 168 7.43 7.20 -9.81
CA ILE A 168 8.76 7.74 -9.54
C ILE A 168 9.83 6.91 -10.27
N LEU A 169 9.73 5.59 -10.21
CA LEU A 169 10.63 4.69 -10.95
C LEU A 169 10.46 4.85 -12.45
N GLY A 170 9.23 4.93 -12.94
CA GLY A 170 8.93 5.16 -14.35
C GLY A 170 9.59 6.42 -14.88
N ALA A 171 9.49 7.52 -14.14
CA ALA A 171 10.16 8.77 -14.48
C ALA A 171 11.69 8.67 -14.42
N ALA A 172 12.24 8.00 -13.41
CA ALA A 172 13.69 7.84 -13.25
C ALA A 172 14.31 6.89 -14.30
N PHE A 173 13.60 5.84 -14.69
CA PHE A 173 14.09 4.83 -15.63
C PHE A 173 13.70 5.10 -17.09
N GLN A 174 12.73 5.98 -17.36
CA GLN A 174 12.41 6.41 -18.73
C GLN A 174 13.62 7.03 -19.42
N SER A 175 14.45 7.78 -18.70
CA SER A 175 15.61 8.49 -19.25
C SER A 175 16.81 7.60 -19.55
N ILE A 176 16.99 6.49 -18.81
CA ILE A 176 18.19 5.62 -18.93
C ILE A 176 17.82 4.30 -19.60
N LEU A 177 16.94 3.51 -18.97
CA LEU A 177 16.56 2.17 -19.45
C LEU A 177 15.60 2.28 -20.64
N GLY A 178 14.65 3.22 -20.58
CA GLY A 178 13.68 3.46 -21.64
C GLY A 178 14.36 3.87 -22.95
N VAL A 179 15.29 4.84 -22.88
CA VAL A 179 16.08 5.28 -24.04
C VAL A 179 16.96 4.15 -24.56
N TYR A 180 17.69 3.44 -23.70
CA TYR A 180 18.58 2.35 -24.13
C TYR A 180 17.81 1.19 -24.80
N MET A 181 16.67 0.78 -24.23
CA MET A 181 15.84 -0.28 -24.81
C MET A 181 15.17 0.15 -26.12
N ASN A 182 14.68 1.39 -26.22
CA ASN A 182 14.10 1.91 -27.47
C ASN A 182 15.12 2.10 -28.59
N THR A 183 16.38 2.38 -28.25
CA THR A 183 17.43 2.69 -29.23
C THR A 183 18.28 1.48 -29.61
N GLN A 184 18.45 0.51 -28.71
CA GLN A 184 19.36 -0.63 -28.92
C GLN A 184 18.63 -1.96 -29.12
N VAL A 185 17.50 -2.18 -28.43
CA VAL A 185 16.82 -3.49 -28.39
C VAL A 185 15.61 -3.55 -29.33
N LEU A 186 14.81 -2.49 -29.38
CA LEU A 186 13.68 -2.41 -30.30
C LEU A 186 14.09 -2.44 -31.79
N PRO A 187 15.17 -1.76 -32.25
CA PRO A 187 15.56 -1.80 -33.66
C PRO A 187 16.22 -3.13 -34.09
N ALA A 188 16.79 -3.88 -33.14
CA ALA A 188 17.37 -5.20 -33.39
C ALA A 188 16.31 -6.31 -33.60
N SER A 189 15.02 -5.98 -33.49
CA SER A 189 13.89 -6.90 -33.58
C SER A 189 13.41 -7.23 -35.01
N GLY A 190 14.30 -7.14 -36.00
CA GLY A 190 13.98 -7.45 -37.41
C GLY A 190 13.41 -8.87 -37.63
N GLU A 191 13.62 -9.79 -36.69
CA GLU A 191 12.92 -11.07 -36.61
C GLU A 191 11.75 -11.00 -35.61
N ALA A 192 10.54 -11.32 -36.09
CA ALA A 192 9.30 -11.21 -35.31
C ALA A 192 9.38 -11.91 -33.93
N LEU A 193 10.07 -13.05 -33.84
CA LEU A 193 10.17 -13.83 -32.61
C LEU A 193 11.13 -13.20 -31.58
N VAL A 194 12.28 -12.68 -32.03
CA VAL A 194 13.25 -11.97 -31.18
C VAL A 194 12.65 -10.66 -30.66
N GLY A 195 11.87 -9.98 -31.51
CA GLY A 195 11.10 -8.81 -31.11
C GLY A 195 10.10 -9.09 -30.01
N ILE A 196 9.20 -10.05 -30.21
CA ILE A 196 8.19 -10.43 -29.22
C ILE A 196 8.85 -10.75 -27.87
N LEU A 197 9.91 -11.57 -27.88
CA LEU A 197 10.62 -11.96 -26.66
C LEU A 197 11.28 -10.76 -25.97
N GLY A 198 11.90 -9.85 -26.72
CA GLY A 198 12.49 -8.63 -26.17
C GLY A 198 11.47 -7.73 -25.49
N TRP A 199 10.29 -7.55 -26.09
CA TRP A 199 9.19 -6.79 -25.50
C TRP A 199 8.62 -7.46 -24.25
N MET A 200 8.43 -8.78 -24.29
CA MET A 200 7.98 -9.56 -23.12
C MET A 200 8.96 -9.42 -21.95
N LEU A 201 10.27 -9.56 -22.19
CA LEU A 201 11.30 -9.42 -21.17
C LEU A 201 11.35 -8.00 -20.61
N ALA A 202 11.28 -6.99 -21.47
CA ALA A 202 11.25 -5.59 -21.04
C ALA A 202 10.03 -5.28 -20.17
N GLY A 203 8.85 -5.76 -20.55
CA GLY A 203 7.63 -5.67 -19.75
C GLY A 203 7.73 -6.38 -18.41
N ALA A 204 8.29 -7.60 -18.41
CA ALA A 204 8.54 -8.38 -17.20
C ALA A 204 9.51 -7.70 -16.24
N VAL A 205 10.60 -7.13 -16.76
CA VAL A 205 11.63 -6.45 -15.96
C VAL A 205 11.09 -5.15 -15.39
N ALA A 206 10.45 -4.30 -16.19
CA ALA A 206 9.92 -3.03 -15.72
C ALA A 206 8.87 -3.21 -14.61
N SER A 207 7.87 -4.06 -14.88
CA SER A 207 6.82 -4.36 -13.90
C SER A 207 7.36 -5.11 -12.69
N GLY A 208 8.26 -6.08 -12.90
CA GLY A 208 8.91 -6.87 -11.85
C GLY A 208 9.70 -6.00 -10.87
N LEU A 209 10.45 -5.03 -11.37
CA LEU A 209 11.24 -4.11 -10.54
C LEU A 209 10.34 -3.18 -9.71
N SER A 210 9.33 -2.55 -10.30
CA SER A 210 8.41 -1.70 -9.51
C SER A 210 7.60 -2.50 -8.52
N GLY A 211 7.10 -3.68 -8.89
CA GLY A 211 6.34 -4.52 -7.97
C GLY A 211 7.21 -5.12 -6.87
N ALA A 212 8.48 -5.43 -7.14
CA ALA A 212 9.45 -5.80 -6.10
C ALA A 212 9.62 -4.67 -5.09
N LEU A 213 9.82 -3.43 -5.56
CA LEU A 213 9.99 -2.27 -4.69
C LEU A 213 8.71 -1.93 -3.91
N ALA A 214 7.55 -1.95 -4.56
CA ALA A 214 6.27 -1.78 -3.88
C ALA A 214 6.03 -2.89 -2.84
N GLY A 215 6.40 -4.13 -3.16
CA GLY A 215 6.33 -5.26 -2.23
C GLY A 215 7.29 -5.13 -1.06
N ILE A 216 8.51 -4.62 -1.28
CA ILE A 216 9.47 -4.28 -0.22
C ILE A 216 8.87 -3.21 0.69
N VAL A 217 8.32 -2.12 0.14
CA VAL A 217 7.73 -1.03 0.93
C VAL A 217 6.54 -1.54 1.76
N ALA A 218 5.63 -2.30 1.15
CA ALA A 218 4.48 -2.85 1.85
C ALA A 218 4.88 -3.83 2.97
N ASP A 219 5.85 -4.72 2.70
CA ASP A 219 6.31 -5.69 3.68
C ASP A 219 7.19 -5.05 4.76
N PHE A 220 7.92 -3.97 4.44
CA PHE A 220 8.64 -3.14 5.40
C PHE A 220 7.67 -2.51 6.40
N ILE A 221 6.59 -1.88 5.90
CA ILE A 221 5.56 -1.28 6.75
C ILE A 221 4.87 -2.36 7.60
N GLY A 222 4.50 -3.50 7.01
CA GLY A 222 3.88 -4.61 7.75
C GLY A 222 4.78 -5.20 8.84
N ARG A 223 6.09 -5.31 8.59
CA ARG A 223 7.06 -5.84 9.55
C ARG A 223 7.42 -4.82 10.63
N PHE A 224 7.59 -3.55 10.30
CA PHE A 224 7.92 -2.52 11.29
C PHE A 224 6.75 -2.21 12.24
N THR A 225 5.52 -2.34 11.75
CA THR A 225 4.31 -2.24 12.58
C THR A 225 4.03 -3.50 13.42
N GLY A 226 4.84 -4.57 13.27
CA GLY A 226 4.66 -5.82 13.99
C GLY A 226 3.47 -6.65 13.54
N LEU A 227 2.86 -6.32 12.40
CA LEU A 227 1.72 -7.05 11.83
C LEU A 227 2.19 -8.33 11.12
N VAL A 228 3.43 -8.37 10.64
CA VAL A 228 3.99 -9.52 9.90
C VAL A 228 5.40 -9.84 10.40
N ASP A 229 5.74 -11.13 10.53
CA ASP A 229 7.04 -11.65 10.99
C ASP A 229 7.95 -12.19 9.88
#